data_AF-A0A950SNF9-F1
#
_entry.id   AF-A0A950SNF9-F1
#
_cell.length_a   1.000
_cell.length_b   1.000
_cell.length_c   1.000
_cell.angle_alpha   90.00
_cell.angle_beta   90.00
_cell.angle_gamma   90.00
#
_symmetry.space_group_name_H-M   'P 1'
#
loop_
_entity.id
_entity.type
_entity.pdbx_description
1 polymer ?
#
loop_
_entity_poly.entity_id
_entity_poly.type
_entity_poly.pdbx_seq_one_letter_code
_entity_poly.pdbx_strand_id
1 'polypeptide(L)'
;MVDRAYTDAELDAAIAALAAPERLREAQDLVMRTAPALQRVLATALEEGGWFGLGHEQAVREASGAEDPGERLRAVRTLLAEETRLGMLVGVAIGFELARELARAPNAGAAIDLPPDNTTQED
;
A
#
# COMPACT_ATOMS: atom_id res chain seq x y z
N MET A 1 -1.99 18.97 -8.53
CA MET A 1 -0.74 19.38 -7.85
C MET A 1 0.40 19.13 -8.80
N VAL A 2 1.30 20.10 -8.97
CA VAL A 2 2.51 19.94 -9.78
C VAL A 2 3.31 18.77 -9.20
N ASP A 3 3.73 17.85 -10.05
CA ASP A 3 4.58 16.71 -9.71
C ASP A 3 5.98 17.26 -9.37
N ARG A 4 6.10 17.84 -8.17
CA ARG A 4 7.37 18.37 -7.67
C ARG A 4 8.21 17.16 -7.26
N ALA A 5 9.35 16.99 -7.92
CA ALA A 5 10.38 16.07 -7.47
C ALA A 5 10.82 16.47 -6.05
N TYR A 6 10.70 15.54 -5.11
CA TYR A 6 11.23 15.70 -3.75
C TYR A 6 12.76 15.70 -3.79
N THR A 7 13.39 16.53 -2.96
CA THR A 7 14.84 16.51 -2.76
C THR A 7 15.25 15.36 -1.84
N ASP A 8 16.51 14.90 -1.93
CA ASP A 8 17.04 13.85 -1.05
C ASP A 8 16.90 14.23 0.44
N ALA A 9 17.12 15.49 0.79
CA ALA A 9 16.97 15.99 2.17
C ALA A 9 15.51 15.94 2.66
N GLU A 10 14.54 16.22 1.78
CA GLU A 10 13.11 16.08 2.10
C GLU A 10 12.73 14.60 2.27
N LEU A 11 13.29 13.71 1.45
CA LEU A 11 13.08 12.27 1.55
C LEU A 11 13.66 11.70 2.84
N ASP A 12 14.91 12.04 3.18
CA ASP A 12 15.57 11.61 4.40
C ASP A 12 14.84 12.09 5.66
N ALA A 13 14.39 13.35 5.67
CA ALA A 13 13.60 13.89 6.76
C ALA A 13 12.26 13.16 6.93
N ALA A 14 11.60 12.79 5.82
CA ALA A 14 10.36 12.02 5.86
C ALA A 14 10.61 10.58 6.36
N ILE A 15 11.69 9.92 5.94
CA ILE A 15 12.07 8.59 6.42
C ILE A 15 12.37 8.63 7.93
N ALA A 16 13.15 9.61 8.39
CA ALA A 16 13.45 9.78 9.80
C ALA A 16 12.19 10.02 10.64
N ALA A 17 11.24 10.81 10.10
CA ALA A 17 9.95 11.04 10.72
C ALA A 17 9.08 9.78 10.81
N LEU A 18 9.12 8.89 9.81
CA LEU A 18 8.40 7.61 9.83
C LEU A 18 9.04 6.59 10.77
N ALA A 19 10.36 6.66 10.96
CA ALA A 19 11.09 5.79 11.90
C ALA A 19 10.81 6.10 13.38
N ALA A 20 10.11 7.21 13.68
CA ALA A 20 9.62 7.51 15.02
C ALA A 20 8.62 6.41 15.48
N PRO A 21 8.88 5.70 16.60
CA PRO A 21 8.11 4.52 17.01
C PRO A 21 6.59 4.76 17.10
N GLU A 22 6.20 5.94 17.56
CA GLU A 22 4.82 6.34 17.78
C GLU A 22 4.08 6.54 16.46
N ARG A 23 4.73 7.18 15.47
CA ARG A 23 4.14 7.42 14.15
C ARG A 23 3.95 6.14 13.35
N LEU A 24 4.93 5.24 13.42
CA LEU A 24 4.80 3.93 12.79
C LEU A 24 3.64 3.14 13.40
N ARG A 25 3.49 3.19 14.73
CA ARG A 25 2.40 2.51 15.44
C ARG A 25 1.03 3.07 15.05
N GLU A 26 0.88 4.39 14.98
CA GLU A 26 -0.38 5.01 14.54
C GLU A 26 -0.75 4.63 13.10
N ALA A 27 0.25 4.58 12.19
CA ALA A 27 0.06 4.11 10.83
C ALA A 27 -0.34 2.63 10.78
N GLN A 28 0.29 1.77 11.58
CA GLN A 28 -0.06 0.36 11.71
C GLN A 28 -1.48 0.17 12.23
N ASP A 29 -1.89 0.92 13.26
CA ASP A 29 -3.24 0.85 13.83
C ASP A 29 -4.31 1.27 12.82
N LEU A 30 -4.03 2.28 12.01
CA LEU A 30 -4.92 2.69 10.91
C LEU A 30 -5.06 1.58 9.86
N VAL A 31 -3.94 1.01 9.41
CA VAL A 31 -3.94 -0.10 8.45
C VAL A 31 -4.70 -1.29 9.00
N MET A 32 -4.51 -1.65 10.26
CA MET A 32 -5.21 -2.77 10.90
C MET A 32 -6.74 -2.59 10.92
N ARG A 33 -7.24 -1.36 11.11
CA ARG A 33 -8.69 -1.07 11.05
C ARG A 33 -9.25 -1.22 9.63
N THR A 34 -8.45 -0.98 8.60
CA THR A 34 -8.85 -1.03 7.19
C THR A 34 -8.41 -2.35 6.51
N ALA A 35 -7.73 -3.24 7.24
CA ALA A 35 -7.05 -4.43 6.72
C ALA A 35 -7.95 -5.34 5.87
N PRO A 36 -9.23 -5.63 6.22
CA PRO A 36 -10.07 -6.49 5.39
C PRO A 36 -10.37 -5.92 4.01
N ALA A 37 -10.48 -4.59 3.89
CA ALA A 37 -10.72 -3.93 2.60
C ALA A 37 -9.43 -3.85 1.77
N LEU A 38 -8.30 -3.54 2.42
CA LEU A 38 -6.98 -3.50 1.78
C LEU A 38 -6.53 -4.88 1.30
N GLN A 39 -6.81 -5.94 2.07
CA GLN A 39 -6.50 -7.32 1.69
C GLN A 39 -7.15 -7.73 0.37
N ARG A 40 -8.39 -7.28 0.10
CA ARG A 40 -9.06 -7.57 -1.18
C ARG A 40 -8.34 -6.90 -2.35
N VAL A 41 -7.97 -5.63 -2.20
CA VAL A 41 -7.22 -4.89 -3.23
C VAL A 41 -5.84 -5.50 -3.46
N LEU A 42 -5.15 -5.87 -2.37
CA LEU A 42 -3.86 -6.56 -2.43
C LEU A 42 -3.98 -7.91 -3.15
N ALA A 43 -4.95 -8.74 -2.80
CA ALA A 43 -5.16 -10.03 -3.44
C ALA A 43 -5.39 -9.88 -4.95
N THR A 44 -6.26 -8.96 -5.36
CA THR A 44 -6.49 -8.67 -6.79
C THR A 44 -5.23 -8.18 -7.49
N ALA A 45 -4.49 -7.23 -6.91
CA ALA A 45 -3.25 -6.71 -7.51
C ALA A 45 -2.15 -7.78 -7.67
N LEU A 46 -2.11 -8.71 -6.72
CA LEU A 46 -1.16 -9.82 -6.70
C LEU A 46 -1.51 -10.91 -7.73
N GLU A 47 -2.80 -11.19 -7.93
CA GLU A 47 -3.33 -12.10 -8.95
C GLU A 47 -3.20 -11.50 -10.36
N GLU A 48 -3.65 -10.25 -10.58
CA GLU A 48 -3.64 -9.59 -11.89
C GLU A 48 -2.24 -9.17 -12.35
N GLY A 49 -1.35 -8.83 -11.42
CA GLY A 49 0.04 -8.47 -11.72
C GLY A 49 0.92 -9.66 -12.11
N GLY A 50 0.39 -10.89 -12.07
CA GLY A 50 1.15 -12.11 -12.39
C GLY A 50 2.28 -12.42 -11.40
N TRP A 51 2.32 -11.74 -10.25
CA TRP A 51 3.38 -11.83 -9.25
C TRP A 51 3.41 -13.18 -8.53
N PHE A 52 2.24 -13.81 -8.33
CA PHE A 52 2.10 -15.18 -7.81
C PHE A 52 1.61 -16.17 -8.88
N GLY A 53 1.92 -15.92 -10.15
CA GLY A 53 1.54 -16.80 -11.27
C GLY A 53 2.40 -18.06 -11.39
N LEU A 54 2.46 -18.62 -12.61
CA LEU A 54 3.15 -19.87 -12.94
C LEU A 54 4.64 -19.93 -12.52
N GLY A 55 5.32 -18.78 -12.46
CA GLY A 55 6.71 -18.70 -11.99
C GLY A 55 6.86 -18.97 -10.49
N HIS A 56 5.90 -18.55 -9.67
CA HIS A 56 5.90 -18.81 -8.23
C HIS A 56 5.66 -20.31 -7.95
N GLU A 57 4.66 -20.91 -8.60
CA GLU A 57 4.37 -22.35 -8.51
C GLU A 57 5.56 -23.23 -8.95
N GLN A 58 6.32 -22.80 -9.96
CA GLN A 58 7.56 -23.47 -10.35
C GLN A 58 8.64 -23.33 -9.28
N ALA A 59 8.84 -22.13 -8.74
CA ALA A 59 9.83 -21.88 -7.68
C ALA A 59 9.52 -22.64 -6.38
N VAL A 60 8.25 -22.78 -6.00
CA VAL A 60 7.82 -23.61 -4.86
C VAL A 60 8.14 -25.09 -5.11
N ARG A 61 7.85 -25.61 -6.31
CA ARG A 61 8.18 -26.99 -6.68
C ARG A 61 9.69 -27.25 -6.68
N GLU A 62 10.48 -26.32 -7.20
CA GLU A 62 11.95 -26.42 -7.18
C GLU A 62 12.50 -26.39 -5.76
N ALA A 63 12.02 -25.45 -4.93
CA ALA A 63 12.46 -25.34 -3.55
C ALA A 63 12.07 -26.55 -2.70
N SER A 64 10.88 -27.12 -2.90
CA SER A 64 10.40 -28.28 -2.14
C SER A 64 10.98 -29.61 -2.64
N GLY A 65 11.27 -29.71 -3.94
CA GLY A 65 11.75 -30.93 -4.60
C GLY A 65 13.25 -31.23 -4.41
N ALA A 66 14.03 -30.31 -3.84
CA ALA A 66 15.45 -30.51 -3.59
C ALA A 66 15.70 -31.71 -2.64
N GLU A 67 16.53 -32.66 -3.08
CA GLU A 67 16.83 -33.89 -2.34
C GLU A 67 17.65 -33.61 -1.07
N ASP A 68 18.68 -32.76 -1.18
CA ASP A 68 19.50 -32.36 -0.04
C ASP A 68 18.73 -31.43 0.91
N PRO A 69 18.61 -31.77 2.21
CA PRO A 69 17.94 -30.92 3.20
C PRO A 69 18.53 -29.51 3.32
N GLY A 70 19.84 -29.34 3.14
CA GLY A 70 20.52 -28.05 3.22
C GLY A 70 20.18 -27.14 2.04
N GLU A 71 20.20 -27.70 0.82
CA GLU A 71 19.77 -27.04 -0.41
C GLU A 71 18.31 -26.66 -0.36
N ARG A 72 17.43 -27.58 0.06
CA ARG A 72 16.00 -27.31 0.28
C ARG A 72 15.78 -26.12 1.20
N LEU A 73 16.45 -26.08 2.36
CA LEU A 73 16.31 -24.97 3.30
C LEU A 73 16.80 -23.65 2.71
N ARG A 74 17.89 -23.65 1.95
CA ARG A 74 18.39 -22.44 1.28
C ARG A 74 17.42 -21.94 0.20
N ALA A 75 16.87 -22.85 -0.60
CA ALA A 75 15.90 -22.52 -1.63
C ALA A 75 14.63 -21.92 -1.04
N VAL A 76 14.08 -22.53 0.03
CA VAL A 76 12.91 -21.99 0.74
C VAL A 76 13.19 -20.61 1.35
N ARG A 77 14.35 -20.40 1.98
CA ARG A 77 14.72 -19.08 2.52
C ARG A 77 14.83 -18.01 1.44
N THR A 78 15.37 -18.38 0.29
CA THR A 78 15.48 -17.47 -0.86
C THR A 78 14.09 -17.09 -1.37
N LEU A 79 13.22 -18.08 -1.54
CA LEU A 79 11.82 -17.85 -1.94
C LEU A 79 11.10 -16.89 -0.98
N LEU A 80 11.16 -17.14 0.33
CA LEU A 80 10.53 -16.28 1.34
C LEU A 80 11.08 -14.84 1.34
N ALA A 81 12.39 -14.68 1.10
CA ALA A 81 13.01 -13.37 1.02
C ALA A 81 12.49 -12.57 -0.18
N GLU A 82 12.36 -13.22 -1.34
CA GLU A 82 11.80 -12.61 -2.54
C GLU A 82 10.31 -12.30 -2.38
N GLU A 83 9.51 -13.19 -1.79
CA GLU A 83 8.11 -12.92 -1.50
C GLU A 83 7.94 -11.72 -0.56
N THR A 84 8.76 -11.64 0.48
CA THR A 84 8.74 -10.51 1.42
C THR A 84 9.08 -9.22 0.69
N ARG A 85 10.10 -9.24 -0.19
CA ARG A 85 10.48 -8.09 -1.01
C ARG A 85 9.33 -7.65 -1.92
N LEU A 86 8.69 -8.58 -2.61
CA LEU A 86 7.55 -8.30 -3.49
C LEU A 86 6.36 -7.74 -2.70
N GLY A 87 6.02 -8.35 -1.57
CA GLY A 87 4.94 -7.88 -0.69
C GLY A 87 5.18 -6.45 -0.21
N MET A 88 6.42 -6.09 0.15
CA MET A 88 6.78 -4.72 0.50
C MET A 88 6.61 -3.76 -0.67
N LEU A 89 7.09 -4.11 -1.87
CA LEU A 89 6.97 -3.25 -3.06
C LEU A 89 5.52 -2.98 -3.43
N VAL A 90 4.69 -4.02 -3.45
CA VAL A 90 3.25 -3.92 -3.77
C VAL A 90 2.51 -3.13 -2.69
N GLY A 91 2.79 -3.41 -1.42
CA GLY A 91 2.20 -2.69 -0.28
C GLY A 91 2.51 -1.19 -0.32
N VAL A 92 3.75 -0.82 -0.64
CA VAL A 92 4.17 0.59 -0.80
C VAL A 92 3.46 1.24 -1.99
N ALA A 93 3.40 0.57 -3.14
CA ALA A 93 2.72 1.10 -4.32
C ALA A 93 1.23 1.38 -4.07
N ILE A 94 0.51 0.44 -3.45
CA ILE A 94 -0.90 0.62 -3.07
C ILE A 94 -1.04 1.75 -2.04
N GLY A 95 -0.12 1.84 -1.07
CA GLY A 95 -0.09 2.93 -0.10
C GLY A 95 0.00 4.31 -0.76
N PHE A 96 0.87 4.46 -1.76
CA PHE A 96 0.97 5.70 -2.54
C PHE A 96 -0.30 6.01 -3.32
N GLU A 97 -0.88 5.04 -4.02
CA GLU A 97 -2.12 5.27 -4.77
C GLU A 97 -3.31 5.61 -3.86
N LEU A 98 -3.43 4.94 -2.71
CA LEU A 98 -4.45 5.27 -1.72
C LEU A 98 -4.29 6.70 -1.20
N ALA A 99 -3.07 7.12 -0.87
CA ALA A 99 -2.79 8.48 -0.43
C ALA A 99 -3.16 9.52 -1.50
N ARG A 100 -2.84 9.23 -2.77
CA ARG A 100 -3.23 10.08 -3.91
C ARG A 100 -4.75 10.18 -4.06
N GLU A 101 -5.46 9.07 -3.91
CA GLU A 101 -6.91 9.05 -4.06
C GLU A 101 -7.61 9.82 -2.93
N LEU A 102 -7.15 9.64 -1.69
CA LEU A 102 -7.65 10.42 -0.54
C LEU A 102 -7.38 11.93 -0.69
N ALA A 103 -6.21 12.31 -1.23
CA ALA A 103 -5.88 13.70 -1.51
C ALA A 103 -6.70 14.32 -2.66
N ARG A 104 -7.29 13.49 -3.54
CA ARG A 104 -8.19 13.91 -4.63
C ARG A 104 -9.66 14.02 -4.17
N ALA A 105 -10.01 13.39 -3.05
CA ALA A 105 -11.37 13.39 -2.49
C ALA A 105 -11.77 14.53 -1.50
N PRO A 106 -11.04 15.66 -1.29
CA PRO A 106 -11.30 16.53 -0.14
C PRO A 106 -12.61 17.35 -0.22
N ASN A 107 -13.40 17.26 -1.30
CA ASN A 107 -14.58 18.12 -1.51
C ASN A 107 -15.94 17.40 -1.63
N ALA A 108 -16.06 16.12 -1.29
CA ALA A 108 -17.37 15.45 -1.31
C ALA A 108 -18.29 15.82 -0.12
N GLY A 109 -17.76 16.52 0.90
CA GLY A 109 -18.50 16.91 2.11
C GLY A 109 -18.92 18.38 2.21
N ALA A 110 -18.55 19.25 1.25
CA ALA A 110 -18.79 20.69 1.33
C ALA A 110 -19.98 21.21 0.51
N ALA A 111 -20.77 20.32 -0.12
CA ALA A 111 -21.85 20.69 -1.04
C ALA A 111 -23.28 20.49 -0.48
N ILE A 112 -23.46 20.53 0.85
CA ILE A 112 -24.80 20.55 1.46
C ILE A 112 -24.83 21.60 2.58
N ASP A 113 -24.64 22.87 2.24
CA ASP A 113 -25.19 23.99 3.02
C ASP A 113 -25.36 25.22 2.12
N LEU A 114 -26.33 25.16 1.21
CA LEU A 114 -26.91 26.37 0.62
C LEU A 114 -28.20 26.65 1.40
N PRO A 115 -28.29 27.76 2.16
CA PRO A 115 -29.54 28.14 2.79
C PRO A 115 -30.61 28.44 1.73
N PRO A 116 -31.90 28.20 2.01
CA PRO A 116 -32.98 28.55 1.08
C PRO A 116 -32.99 30.05 0.84
N ASP A 117 -33.01 30.42 -0.44
CA ASP A 117 -33.15 31.79 -0.93
C ASP A 117 -34.45 32.39 -0.37
N ASN A 118 -34.34 33.27 0.62
CA ASN A 118 -35.44 34.12 1.07
C ASN A 118 -35.04 35.58 0.85
N THR A 119 -35.16 36.03 -0.40
CA THR A 119 -35.41 37.45 -0.65
C THR A 119 -36.92 37.67 -0.62
N THR A 120 -37.42 37.97 0.58
CA THR A 120 -38.57 38.87 0.74
C THR A 120 -38.09 40.27 0.34
N GLN A 121 -38.76 40.87 -0.64
CA GLN A 121 -38.74 42.30 -0.93
C GLN A 121 -40.17 42.58 -1.43
N GLU A 122 -41.12 42.95 -0.57
CA GLU A 122 -41.41 44.34 -0.15
C GLU A 122 -41.19 45.33 -1.30
N ASP A 123 -42.21 45.51 -2.14
CA ASP A 123 -43.01 46.74 -2.25
C ASP A 123 -44.29 46.51 -3.07
#